data_AF-A0A0F9IDW8-F1
#
_entry.id   AF-A0A0F9IDW8-F1
#
_cell.length_a   1.000
_cell.length_b   1.000
_cell.length_c   1.000
_cell.angle_alpha   90.00
_cell.angle_beta   90.00
_cell.angle_gamma   90.00
#
_symmetry.space_group_name_H-M   'P 1'
#
loop_
_entity.id
_entity.type
_entity.pdbx_description
1 polymer ?
#
loop_
_entity_poly.entity_id
_entity_poly.type
_entity_poly.pdbx_seq_one_letter_code
_entity_poly.pdbx_strand_id
1 'polypeptide(L)'
;MSDLDDKEDFQVHRNAWVKQYGTKRGFNSHNYRRYGFINESSLRHHIASREGTGRSAHRHNRSDTRGTSNSNHNQRHRAFQKNSKGNNYTPASDKLLEYHKNLTLEEIRRTRYELIPPTLHREEINTIDELVTWIQTYTPYMQGKWNNKNTREIANTLFFEVFKKGDSTLIGKPRGSGKSKISVAVYLCIMANYWYPQGVIVNGPKAKRRIFNGMARVLIHNPLFRQKYGDIVSSKSKGEGVFELHPEIIDSLYTSTGYVTDDPAIQISVYSGIIGAHPYVVWLEDILQSEFKSMESNEYLLYEVFDGIIAKLSERIGGTLTRKGMDDMYSQLPSRNILLSIRGAIELLKGRWPIESELVYDEEGRAVDLIIPENSEYKIIERPGWTIKSLLIKRTLALKDPRSFEMFEREMQNNPILSEGLYFKDCEIEMVEPFRNGELANKLYMVMDPAFGKSSGSSDTAILVIGVYQQCFWIVEVIIAKFNDTEMGDMCEDLCDIHKPLEFRAENDFEQLTKNTHLMKRLRALRGFRTFYCKGFGDKQSRIEQLHTPLINGQWKIYNTARNKNELILQKQIYNRREGKFDGLDAMASGYRLFYDKLRTKRRRGVRVV
;
A
#
# COMPACT_ATOMS: atom_id res chain seq x y z
N MET A 1 40.79 -12.91 -39.86
CA MET A 1 40.78 -11.59 -39.18
C MET A 1 41.76 -11.68 -38.04
N SER A 2 42.62 -10.68 -37.86
CA SER A 2 43.70 -10.75 -36.88
C SER A 2 43.16 -10.47 -35.47
N ASP A 3 43.71 -11.11 -34.43
CA ASP A 3 43.32 -10.89 -33.02
C ASP A 3 43.52 -9.43 -32.55
N LEU A 4 44.20 -8.59 -33.35
CA LEU A 4 44.40 -7.17 -33.09
C LEU A 4 43.17 -6.35 -33.52
N ASP A 5 42.51 -6.68 -34.64
CA ASP A 5 41.32 -5.97 -35.13
C ASP A 5 40.12 -6.14 -34.18
N ASP A 6 39.95 -7.34 -33.60
CA ASP A 6 38.87 -7.66 -32.66
C ASP A 6 38.96 -6.88 -31.34
N LYS A 7 40.16 -6.41 -30.94
CA LYS A 7 40.37 -5.67 -29.70
C LYS A 7 40.04 -4.19 -29.84
N GLU A 8 40.36 -3.59 -30.98
CA GLU A 8 39.99 -2.19 -31.26
C GLU A 8 38.48 -2.05 -31.42
N ASP A 9 37.83 -2.94 -32.18
CA ASP A 9 36.38 -2.92 -32.39
C ASP A 9 35.60 -3.17 -31.09
N PHE A 10 36.08 -4.08 -30.23
CA PHE A 10 35.48 -4.28 -28.90
C PHE A 10 35.50 -2.99 -28.07
N GLN A 11 36.61 -2.25 -28.14
CA GLN A 11 36.79 -1.04 -27.35
C GLN A 11 35.94 0.12 -27.87
N VAL A 12 35.78 0.26 -29.20
CA VAL A 12 34.88 1.23 -29.84
C VAL A 12 33.43 0.97 -29.42
N HIS A 13 32.94 -0.27 -29.54
CA HIS A 13 31.56 -0.62 -29.18
C HIS A 13 31.29 -0.50 -27.68
N ARG A 14 32.29 -0.82 -26.83
CA ARG A 14 32.20 -0.61 -25.39
C ARG A 14 32.10 0.87 -25.03
N ASN A 15 32.84 1.75 -25.71
CA ASN A 15 32.77 3.19 -25.47
C ASN A 15 31.42 3.77 -25.90
N ALA A 16 30.85 3.31 -27.03
CA ALA A 16 29.50 3.68 -27.45
C ALA A 16 28.44 3.27 -26.41
N TRP A 17 28.54 2.04 -25.88
CA TRP A 17 27.66 1.56 -24.80
C TRP A 17 27.74 2.42 -23.54
N VAL A 18 28.95 2.78 -23.11
CA VAL A 18 29.15 3.64 -21.93
C VAL A 18 28.61 5.04 -22.17
N LYS A 19 28.79 5.61 -23.37
CA LYS A 19 28.25 6.92 -23.72
C LYS A 19 26.72 6.95 -23.64
N GLN A 20 26.05 5.86 -24.03
CA GLN A 20 24.59 5.79 -24.02
C GLN A 20 24.00 5.46 -22.64
N TYR A 21 24.65 4.61 -21.85
CA TYR A 21 24.08 4.08 -20.60
C TYR A 21 24.82 4.50 -19.32
N GLY A 22 25.89 5.29 -19.44
CA GLY A 22 26.71 5.75 -18.31
C GLY A 22 27.42 4.64 -17.54
N THR A 23 27.41 3.39 -18.03
CA THR A 23 27.97 2.24 -17.30
C THR A 23 28.55 1.18 -18.22
N LYS A 24 29.57 0.48 -17.70
CA LYS A 24 30.20 -0.70 -18.35
C LYS A 24 29.48 -2.01 -17.99
N ARG A 25 28.53 -2.00 -17.05
CA ARG A 25 27.81 -3.21 -16.63
C ARG A 25 26.90 -3.72 -17.77
N GLY A 26 27.01 -5.01 -18.08
CA GLY A 26 26.23 -5.68 -19.13
C GLY A 26 26.96 -5.91 -20.45
N PHE A 27 28.08 -5.21 -20.69
CA PHE A 27 28.89 -5.33 -21.90
C PHE A 27 30.25 -5.97 -21.58
N ASN A 28 30.42 -7.26 -21.90
CA ASN A 28 31.67 -8.00 -21.71
C ASN A 28 32.06 -8.77 -22.98
N SER A 29 33.32 -9.21 -23.06
CA SER A 29 33.86 -9.91 -24.23
C SER A 29 33.10 -11.19 -24.58
N HIS A 30 32.52 -11.85 -23.57
CA HIS A 30 31.70 -13.05 -23.75
C HIS A 30 30.38 -12.75 -24.48
N ASN A 31 29.68 -11.68 -24.10
CA ASN A 31 28.45 -11.25 -24.79
C ASN A 31 28.76 -10.67 -26.18
N TYR A 32 29.85 -9.93 -26.32
CA TYR A 32 30.27 -9.36 -27.60
C TYR A 32 30.54 -10.44 -28.66
N ARG A 33 31.33 -11.48 -28.31
CA ARG A 33 31.59 -12.62 -29.20
C ARG A 33 30.35 -13.48 -29.46
N ARG A 34 29.46 -13.62 -28.47
CA ARG A 34 28.24 -14.45 -28.59
C ARG A 34 27.21 -13.87 -29.57
N TYR A 35 27.16 -12.55 -29.73
CA TYR A 35 26.17 -11.89 -30.58
C TYR A 35 26.72 -11.32 -31.89
N GLY A 36 28.04 -11.44 -32.14
CA GLY A 36 28.65 -11.19 -33.45
C GLY A 36 28.26 -9.85 -34.07
N PHE A 37 28.58 -8.75 -33.38
CA PHE A 37 28.23 -7.41 -33.85
C PHE A 37 29.21 -6.95 -34.93
N ILE A 38 28.88 -7.22 -36.19
CA ILE A 38 29.72 -6.90 -37.35
C ILE A 38 29.68 -5.38 -37.67
N ASN A 39 28.67 -4.64 -37.18
CA ASN A 39 28.56 -3.17 -37.32
C ASN A 39 27.57 -2.54 -36.32
N GLU A 40 27.60 -1.21 -36.18
CA GLU A 40 26.79 -0.45 -35.22
C GLU A 40 25.26 -0.63 -35.41
N SER A 41 24.82 -0.90 -36.63
CA SER A 41 23.41 -1.15 -36.96
C SER A 41 22.90 -2.49 -36.39
N SER A 42 23.71 -3.54 -36.40
CA SER A 42 23.37 -4.84 -35.80
C SER A 42 23.18 -4.78 -34.26
N LEU A 43 23.94 -3.90 -33.59
CA LEU A 43 23.78 -3.64 -32.15
C LEU A 43 22.42 -2.97 -31.84
N ARG A 44 22.00 -1.99 -32.65
CA ARG A 44 20.72 -1.28 -32.47
C ARG A 44 19.52 -2.20 -32.70
N HIS A 45 19.62 -3.13 -33.66
CA HIS A 45 18.57 -4.11 -33.93
C HIS A 45 18.41 -5.14 -32.78
N HIS A 46 19.51 -5.58 -32.18
CA HIS A 46 19.44 -6.48 -31.02
C HIS A 46 18.79 -5.80 -29.80
N ILE A 47 19.08 -4.51 -29.59
CA ILE A 47 18.46 -3.69 -28.53
C ILE A 47 16.95 -3.59 -28.74
N ALA A 48 16.48 -3.33 -29.98
CA ALA A 48 15.06 -3.26 -30.31
C ALA A 48 14.33 -4.61 -30.17
N SER A 49 14.98 -5.74 -30.51
CA SER A 49 14.35 -7.07 -30.39
C SER A 49 14.08 -7.50 -28.94
N ARG A 50 14.82 -6.94 -27.98
CA ARG A 50 14.70 -7.25 -26.56
C ARG A 50 13.50 -6.58 -25.88
N GLU A 51 12.92 -5.56 -26.51
CA GLU A 51 11.70 -4.90 -26.04
C GLU A 51 10.42 -5.51 -26.65
N GLY A 52 10.53 -6.35 -27.68
CA GLY A 52 9.39 -6.75 -28.52
C GLY A 52 8.88 -8.19 -28.45
N THR A 53 9.59 -9.17 -27.88
CA THR A 53 9.15 -10.58 -27.99
C THR A 53 9.37 -11.41 -26.72
N GLY A 54 8.36 -11.42 -25.85
CA GLY A 54 8.15 -12.49 -24.88
C GLY A 54 7.06 -13.43 -25.39
N ARG A 55 7.42 -14.49 -26.13
CA ARG A 55 6.58 -15.69 -26.32
C ARG A 55 7.40 -16.88 -26.86
N SER A 56 7.35 -17.96 -26.06
CA SER A 56 7.41 -19.40 -26.37
C SER A 56 8.53 -19.98 -27.26
N ALA A 57 9.30 -20.92 -26.70
CA ALA A 57 9.77 -22.11 -27.42
C ALA A 57 10.11 -23.27 -26.45
N HIS A 58 9.39 -24.37 -26.61
CA HIS A 58 9.76 -25.73 -26.20
C HIS A 58 11.06 -26.19 -26.86
N ARG A 59 11.89 -26.98 -26.13
CA ARG A 59 12.62 -28.21 -26.55
C ARG A 59 13.66 -28.60 -25.48
N HIS A 60 13.48 -29.75 -24.82
CA HIS A 60 14.08 -31.08 -25.08
C HIS A 60 15.49 -31.32 -24.50
N ASN A 61 15.53 -32.34 -23.64
CA ASN A 61 16.56 -33.38 -23.47
C ASN A 61 18.04 -33.01 -23.65
N ARG A 62 18.81 -33.18 -22.57
CA ARG A 62 19.93 -34.15 -22.56
C ARG A 62 20.38 -34.46 -21.14
N SER A 63 20.19 -35.73 -20.81
CA SER A 63 20.96 -36.51 -19.85
C SER A 63 22.44 -36.53 -20.26
N ASP A 64 23.34 -36.26 -19.32
CA ASP A 64 24.73 -36.73 -19.42
C ASP A 64 25.20 -37.22 -18.05
N THR A 65 25.18 -38.55 -17.96
CA THR A 65 25.88 -39.42 -17.03
C THR A 65 27.38 -39.43 -17.32
N ARG A 66 28.19 -39.03 -16.34
CA ARG A 66 29.58 -39.50 -16.09
C ARG A 66 29.78 -39.37 -14.57
N GLY A 67 30.02 -40.39 -13.75
CA GLY A 67 30.71 -41.66 -13.98
C GLY A 67 32.17 -41.52 -13.55
N THR A 68 32.47 -41.95 -12.31
CA THR A 68 33.73 -42.46 -11.69
C THR A 68 33.74 -42.10 -10.20
N SER A 69 34.14 -42.88 -9.20
CA SER A 69 34.37 -44.31 -8.95
C SER A 69 35.15 -44.35 -7.61
N ASN A 70 34.75 -45.22 -6.69
CA ASN A 70 35.54 -45.88 -5.64
C ASN A 70 36.28 -45.05 -4.57
N SER A 71 35.91 -45.27 -3.31
CA SER A 71 36.79 -45.99 -2.36
C SER A 71 36.03 -46.46 -1.11
N ASN A 72 36.03 -47.77 -0.91
CA ASN A 72 35.62 -48.49 0.30
C ASN A 72 36.43 -48.08 1.53
N HIS A 73 35.80 -47.93 2.70
CA HIS A 73 36.37 -48.45 3.95
C HIS A 73 35.34 -48.65 5.08
N ASN A 74 35.17 -49.94 5.42
CA ASN A 74 34.99 -50.53 6.74
C ASN A 74 33.79 -50.14 7.62
N GLN A 75 32.77 -51.00 7.52
CA GLN A 75 31.88 -51.40 8.61
C GLN A 75 32.66 -51.88 9.85
N ARG A 76 32.31 -51.36 11.02
CA ARG A 76 32.36 -52.12 12.29
C ARG A 76 31.11 -51.81 13.10
N HIS A 77 30.22 -52.80 13.13
CA HIS A 77 29.13 -52.91 14.08
C HIS A 77 29.69 -53.04 15.50
N ARG A 78 29.18 -52.23 16.44
CA ARG A 78 29.16 -52.58 17.86
C ARG A 78 27.73 -52.48 18.35
N ALA A 79 27.20 -53.62 18.78
CA ALA A 79 25.96 -53.74 19.51
C ALA A 79 26.06 -52.98 20.83
N PHE A 80 25.03 -52.21 21.16
CA PHE A 80 24.84 -51.66 22.51
C PHE A 80 23.57 -52.27 23.11
N GLN A 81 23.74 -52.86 24.29
CA GLN A 81 22.72 -53.53 25.08
C GLN A 81 21.63 -52.56 25.55
N LYS A 82 20.39 -53.06 25.58
CA LYS A 82 19.27 -52.49 26.32
C LYS A 82 19.46 -52.68 27.83
N ASN A 83 19.23 -51.60 28.58
CA ASN A 83 18.63 -51.47 29.93
C ASN A 83 18.94 -50.03 30.36
N SER A 84 18.09 -49.21 30.99
CA SER A 84 16.87 -49.40 31.78
C SER A 84 16.18 -48.03 31.93
N LYS A 85 14.89 -48.06 32.30
CA LYS A 85 14.05 -46.89 32.63
C LYS A 85 14.71 -45.92 33.61
N GLY A 86 14.52 -44.62 33.38
CA GLY A 86 14.80 -43.54 34.33
C GLY A 86 14.58 -42.18 33.67
N ASN A 87 13.68 -41.36 34.24
CA ASN A 87 13.44 -39.96 33.87
C ASN A 87 14.77 -39.21 33.74
N ASN A 88 15.01 -38.51 32.62
CA ASN A 88 16.21 -37.69 32.46
C ASN A 88 15.91 -36.36 31.78
N TYR A 89 16.00 -35.28 32.57
CA TYR A 89 16.69 -34.06 32.17
C TYR A 89 18.02 -34.44 31.51
N THR A 90 18.30 -33.97 30.29
CA THR A 90 19.48 -34.38 29.50
C THR A 90 20.76 -33.64 29.94
N PRO A 91 21.79 -34.33 30.48
CA PRO A 91 23.10 -33.74 30.79
C PRO A 91 23.92 -33.33 29.54
N ALA A 92 23.44 -33.66 28.35
CA ALA A 92 24.09 -33.35 27.07
C ALA A 92 23.90 -31.88 26.66
N SER A 93 22.76 -31.26 26.98
CA SER A 93 22.53 -29.84 26.69
C SER A 93 23.46 -28.95 27.51
N ASP A 94 23.68 -29.30 28.79
CA ASP A 94 24.53 -28.52 29.69
C ASP A 94 26.01 -28.56 29.28
N LYS A 95 26.51 -29.72 28.83
CA LYS A 95 27.88 -29.86 28.29
C LYS A 95 28.09 -29.14 26.95
N LEU A 96 27.08 -29.10 26.08
CA LEU A 96 27.12 -28.33 24.83
C LEU A 96 27.06 -26.82 25.11
N LEU A 97 26.21 -26.38 26.04
CA LEU A 97 26.19 -24.99 26.51
C LEU A 97 27.54 -24.55 27.12
N GLU A 98 28.22 -25.46 27.82
CA GLU A 98 29.55 -25.22 28.39
C GLU A 98 30.66 -25.14 27.31
N TYR A 99 30.61 -25.97 26.26
CA TYR A 99 31.48 -25.84 25.07
C TYR A 99 31.31 -24.48 24.38
N HIS A 100 30.07 -24.02 24.23
CA HIS A 100 29.76 -22.74 23.59
C HIS A 100 30.17 -21.51 24.42
N LYS A 101 30.07 -21.59 25.75
CA LYS A 101 30.51 -20.52 26.67
C LYS A 101 32.01 -20.24 26.58
N ASN A 102 32.80 -21.22 26.13
CA ASN A 102 34.25 -21.10 25.99
C ASN A 102 34.71 -20.58 24.61
N LEU A 103 33.81 -20.49 23.63
CA LEU A 103 34.13 -19.93 22.31
C LEU A 103 34.00 -18.40 22.33
N THR A 104 35.09 -17.72 22.00
CA THR A 104 35.11 -16.26 21.81
C THR A 104 34.39 -15.87 20.52
N LEU A 105 33.90 -14.63 20.45
CA LEU A 105 33.27 -14.11 19.22
C LEU A 105 34.22 -14.09 18.02
N GLU A 106 35.53 -13.98 18.25
CA GLU A 106 36.54 -13.99 17.19
C GLU A 106 36.72 -15.40 16.61
N GLU A 107 36.72 -16.42 17.46
CA GLU A 107 36.74 -17.83 17.03
C GLU A 107 35.49 -18.16 16.22
N ILE A 108 34.29 -17.79 16.70
CA ILE A 108 33.02 -18.03 16.01
C ILE A 108 32.98 -17.36 14.64
N ARG A 109 33.54 -16.15 14.50
CA ARG A 109 33.64 -15.45 13.21
C ARG A 109 34.52 -16.20 12.20
N ARG A 110 35.54 -16.93 12.67
CA ARG A 110 36.47 -17.70 11.83
C ARG A 110 35.94 -19.11 11.54
N THR A 111 35.09 -19.64 12.41
CA THR A 111 34.46 -20.94 12.24
C THR A 111 33.43 -20.91 11.10
N ARG A 112 33.59 -21.82 10.13
CA ARG A 112 32.62 -21.98 9.04
C ARG A 112 31.24 -22.36 9.59
N TYR A 113 30.19 -22.04 8.83
CA TYR A 113 28.84 -22.49 9.17
C TYR A 113 28.75 -24.02 9.14
N GLU A 114 27.89 -24.60 9.97
CA GLU A 114 27.68 -26.04 10.26
C GLU A 114 28.76 -26.73 11.11
N LEU A 115 29.74 -25.98 11.59
CA LEU A 115 30.77 -26.54 12.49
C LEU A 115 30.47 -26.28 13.97
N ILE A 116 29.45 -25.46 14.26
CA ILE A 116 29.03 -25.16 15.62
C ILE A 116 27.70 -25.89 15.86
N PRO A 117 27.67 -26.97 16.67
CA PRO A 117 26.46 -27.71 16.96
C PRO A 117 25.33 -26.81 17.48
N PRO A 118 24.06 -27.08 17.17
CA PRO A 118 22.94 -26.35 17.76
C PRO A 118 22.88 -26.59 19.28
N THR A 119 22.66 -25.54 20.06
CA THR A 119 22.62 -25.63 21.53
C THR A 119 21.30 -26.14 22.08
N LEU A 120 20.28 -26.27 21.21
CA LEU A 120 18.88 -26.52 21.58
C LEU A 120 18.28 -25.49 22.55
N HIS A 121 18.94 -24.35 22.77
CA HIS A 121 18.51 -23.30 23.66
C HIS A 121 17.17 -22.70 23.23
N ARG A 122 16.28 -22.41 24.19
CA ARG A 122 15.00 -21.76 23.97
C ARG A 122 14.76 -20.69 25.03
N GLU A 123 14.20 -19.56 24.62
CA GLU A 123 13.78 -18.48 25.50
C GLU A 123 12.28 -18.30 25.41
N GLU A 124 11.63 -18.30 26.56
CA GLU A 124 10.25 -17.89 26.65
C GLU A 124 10.19 -16.35 26.62
N ILE A 125 9.47 -15.82 25.62
CA ILE A 125 9.27 -14.39 25.42
C ILE A 125 7.83 -14.10 25.82
N ASN A 126 7.68 -13.41 26.95
CA ASN A 126 6.41 -13.13 27.61
C ASN A 126 6.05 -11.65 27.53
N THR A 127 7.04 -10.77 27.37
CA THR A 127 6.82 -9.32 27.29
C THR A 127 7.35 -8.71 26.00
N ILE A 128 6.76 -7.58 25.62
CA ILE A 128 7.24 -6.79 24.46
C ILE A 128 8.67 -6.27 24.67
N ASP A 129 9.09 -6.02 25.92
CA ASP A 129 10.45 -5.59 26.24
C ASP A 129 11.47 -6.71 26.04
N GLU A 130 11.14 -7.95 26.41
CA GLU A 130 11.96 -9.13 26.11
C GLU A 130 12.09 -9.33 24.60
N LEU A 131 10.98 -9.23 23.85
CA LEU A 131 11.00 -9.35 22.39
C LEU A 131 11.89 -8.27 21.75
N VAL A 132 11.72 -7.01 22.17
CA VAL A 132 12.52 -5.89 21.66
C VAL A 132 14.00 -6.06 22.01
N THR A 133 14.31 -6.52 23.22
CA THR A 133 15.68 -6.80 23.66
C THR A 133 16.30 -7.88 22.78
N TRP A 134 15.59 -9.00 22.58
CA TRP A 134 16.03 -10.09 21.71
C TRP A 134 16.35 -9.59 20.29
N ILE A 135 15.42 -8.81 19.72
CA ILE A 135 15.57 -8.24 18.39
C ILE A 135 16.79 -7.32 18.31
N GLN A 136 16.99 -6.44 19.28
CA GLN A 136 18.13 -5.51 19.31
C GLN A 136 19.47 -6.26 19.41
N THR A 137 19.52 -7.34 20.18
CA THR A 137 20.73 -8.16 20.33
C THR A 137 21.11 -8.87 19.03
N TYR A 138 20.16 -9.52 18.36
CA TYR A 138 20.47 -10.41 17.23
C TYR A 138 20.24 -9.80 15.84
N THR A 139 19.57 -8.64 15.77
CA THR A 139 19.30 -7.94 14.50
C THR A 139 19.81 -6.49 14.49
N PRO A 140 21.02 -6.17 14.99
CA PRO A 140 21.46 -4.78 15.20
C PRO A 140 21.54 -3.96 13.90
N TYR A 141 21.68 -4.62 12.75
CA TYR A 141 21.70 -4.00 11.43
C TYR A 141 20.30 -3.72 10.85
N MET A 142 19.25 -4.28 11.45
CA MET A 142 17.86 -3.88 11.19
C MET A 142 17.61 -2.58 11.97
N GLN A 143 18.41 -1.56 11.64
CA GLN A 143 18.36 -0.23 12.25
C GLN A 143 16.93 0.31 12.15
N GLY A 144 16.36 0.55 13.32
CA GLY A 144 15.03 1.09 13.53
C GLY A 144 14.96 1.66 14.94
N LYS A 145 14.11 2.66 15.16
CA LYS A 145 13.75 3.08 16.52
C LYS A 145 12.84 2.00 17.10
N TRP A 146 13.42 0.89 17.58
CA TRP A 146 12.67 -0.20 18.22
C TRP A 146 11.96 0.24 19.51
N ASN A 147 12.43 1.34 20.10
CA ASN A 147 11.80 1.99 21.24
C ASN A 147 10.62 2.90 20.83
N ASN A 148 10.35 3.08 19.54
CA ASN A 148 9.16 3.81 19.08
C ASN A 148 7.91 2.96 19.30
N LYS A 149 6.86 3.58 19.84
CA LYS A 149 5.50 3.02 20.01
C LYS A 149 5.01 2.20 18.80
N ASN A 150 5.17 2.70 17.59
CA ASN A 150 4.70 2.04 16.36
C ASN A 150 5.42 0.73 16.08
N THR A 151 6.74 0.71 16.28
CA THR A 151 7.54 -0.51 16.09
C THR A 151 7.11 -1.58 17.08
N ARG A 152 6.92 -1.17 18.34
CA ARG A 152 6.48 -2.04 19.44
C ARG A 152 5.07 -2.57 19.19
N GLU A 153 4.16 -1.74 18.68
CA GLU A 153 2.80 -2.16 18.32
C GLU A 153 2.81 -3.24 17.23
N ILE A 154 3.56 -3.04 16.14
CA ILE A 154 3.68 -4.05 15.07
C ILE A 154 4.26 -5.35 15.62
N ALA A 155 5.36 -5.26 16.38
CA ALA A 155 5.98 -6.44 16.97
C ALA A 155 5.04 -7.15 17.96
N ASN A 156 4.27 -6.40 18.73
CA ASN A 156 3.29 -6.93 19.68
C ASN A 156 2.19 -7.71 18.97
N THR A 157 1.56 -7.13 17.95
CA THR A 157 0.51 -7.81 17.19
C THR A 157 1.05 -9.05 16.49
N LEU A 158 2.19 -8.96 15.79
CA LEU A 158 2.74 -10.13 15.10
C LEU A 158 3.13 -11.24 16.09
N PHE A 159 3.80 -10.92 17.21
CA PHE A 159 4.28 -11.96 18.11
C PHE A 159 3.23 -12.45 19.11
N PHE A 160 2.56 -11.56 19.83
CA PHE A 160 1.66 -11.94 20.92
C PHE A 160 0.24 -12.23 20.43
N GLU A 161 -0.28 -11.47 19.47
CA GLU A 161 -1.65 -11.67 18.98
C GLU A 161 -1.67 -12.79 17.93
N VAL A 162 -0.89 -12.66 16.86
CA VAL A 162 -0.85 -13.69 15.81
C VAL A 162 -0.13 -14.94 16.30
N PHE A 163 1.15 -14.84 16.67
CA PHE A 163 1.94 -16.05 16.94
C PHE A 163 1.61 -16.73 18.27
N LYS A 164 1.30 -16.02 19.36
CA LYS A 164 0.99 -16.67 20.65
C LYS A 164 -0.49 -17.00 20.80
N LYS A 165 -1.39 -16.04 20.60
CA LYS A 165 -2.85 -16.25 20.77
C LYS A 165 -3.52 -16.95 19.59
N GLY A 166 -2.94 -16.87 18.40
CA GLY A 166 -3.52 -17.48 17.19
C GLY A 166 -4.51 -16.57 16.46
N ASP A 167 -4.50 -15.27 16.73
CA ASP A 167 -5.36 -14.33 16.02
C ASP A 167 -4.92 -14.21 14.56
N SER A 168 -5.87 -14.22 13.62
CA SER A 168 -5.55 -13.96 12.21
C SER A 168 -5.61 -12.46 11.91
N THR A 169 -4.46 -11.79 11.93
CA THR A 169 -4.37 -10.32 11.82
C THR A 169 -3.29 -9.86 10.85
N LEU A 170 -3.66 -8.98 9.93
CA LEU A 170 -2.72 -8.27 9.05
C LEU A 170 -2.62 -6.80 9.41
N ILE A 171 -1.40 -6.29 9.25
CA ILE A 171 -1.07 -4.92 9.64
C ILE A 171 -0.76 -4.09 8.38
N GLY A 172 -1.66 -3.15 8.06
CA GLY A 172 -1.50 -2.18 6.98
C GLY A 172 -0.79 -0.92 7.46
N LYS A 173 0.44 -0.69 6.98
CA LYS A 173 1.27 0.47 7.36
C LYS A 173 1.81 1.19 6.11
N PRO A 174 2.04 2.52 6.16
CA PRO A 174 2.53 3.28 5.01
C PRO A 174 3.85 2.75 4.45
N ARG A 175 4.09 3.02 3.17
CA ARG A 175 5.33 2.66 2.48
C ARG A 175 6.52 3.35 3.13
N GLY A 176 7.56 2.57 3.41
CA GLY A 176 8.78 3.07 4.07
C GLY A 176 8.70 3.12 5.60
N SER A 177 7.63 2.61 6.21
CA SER A 177 7.50 2.47 7.68
C SER A 177 8.49 1.48 8.32
N GLY A 178 9.16 0.65 7.52
CA GLY A 178 10.07 -0.40 8.02
C GLY A 178 9.37 -1.71 8.41
N LYS A 179 8.06 -1.83 8.17
CA LYS A 179 7.22 -2.99 8.52
C LYS A 179 7.82 -4.37 8.17
N SER A 180 8.38 -4.55 6.97
CA SER A 180 8.99 -5.83 6.59
C SER A 180 10.25 -6.16 7.39
N LYS A 181 11.03 -5.17 7.86
CA LYS A 181 12.17 -5.43 8.74
C LYS A 181 11.69 -5.93 10.10
N ILE A 182 10.60 -5.34 10.60
CA ILE A 182 9.97 -5.72 11.88
C ILE A 182 9.45 -7.15 11.81
N SER A 183 8.67 -7.45 10.77
CA SER A 183 8.16 -8.78 10.49
C SER A 183 9.27 -9.84 10.43
N VAL A 184 10.34 -9.59 9.67
CA VAL A 184 11.49 -10.51 9.58
C VAL A 184 12.16 -10.74 10.94
N ALA A 185 12.32 -9.70 11.76
CA ALA A 185 12.93 -9.84 13.08
C ALA A 185 12.05 -10.67 14.04
N VAL A 186 10.74 -10.48 13.99
CA VAL A 186 9.77 -11.29 14.75
C VAL A 186 9.84 -12.76 14.31
N TYR A 187 9.93 -13.04 13.00
CA TYR A 187 10.08 -14.42 12.51
C TYR A 187 11.38 -15.07 12.95
N LEU A 188 12.48 -14.33 12.96
CA LEU A 188 13.75 -14.84 13.47
C LEU A 188 13.65 -15.23 14.95
N CYS A 189 12.93 -14.44 15.75
CA CYS A 189 12.70 -14.74 17.17
C CYS A 189 11.86 -16.01 17.34
N ILE A 190 10.76 -16.12 16.58
CA ILE A 190 9.89 -17.31 16.58
C ILE A 190 10.69 -18.53 16.17
N MET A 191 11.42 -18.45 15.05
CA MET A 191 12.24 -19.53 14.54
C MET A 191 13.29 -19.97 15.55
N ALA A 192 14.00 -19.04 16.18
CA ALA A 192 15.07 -19.39 17.12
C ALA A 192 14.56 -20.14 18.37
N ASN A 193 13.34 -19.85 18.82
CA ASN A 193 12.84 -20.30 20.12
C ASN A 193 11.71 -21.34 20.05
N TYR A 194 11.02 -21.48 18.91
CA TYR A 194 9.78 -22.29 18.82
C TYR A 194 9.76 -23.29 17.64
N TRP A 195 10.74 -23.25 16.72
CA TRP A 195 11.00 -24.25 15.66
C TRP A 195 9.78 -24.81 14.87
N TYR A 196 8.70 -24.05 14.71
CA TYR A 196 7.54 -24.44 13.90
C TYR A 196 7.72 -24.10 12.42
N PRO A 197 7.17 -24.88 11.48
CA PRO A 197 7.13 -24.50 10.07
C PRO A 197 6.38 -23.19 9.83
N GLN A 198 7.04 -22.22 9.20
CA GLN A 198 6.49 -20.91 8.84
C GLN A 198 6.43 -20.79 7.31
N GLY A 199 5.25 -20.56 6.75
CA GLY A 199 5.09 -20.19 5.35
C GLY A 199 5.15 -18.67 5.21
N VAL A 200 6.01 -18.13 4.34
CA VAL A 200 6.05 -16.69 4.03
C VAL A 200 5.74 -16.49 2.55
N ILE A 201 4.64 -15.80 2.23
CA ILE A 201 4.26 -15.53 0.84
C ILE A 201 4.67 -14.11 0.46
N VAL A 202 5.42 -13.99 -0.63
CA VAL A 202 6.01 -12.76 -1.14
C VAL A 202 5.96 -12.78 -2.67
N ASN A 203 5.29 -11.80 -3.27
CA ASN A 203 4.91 -11.84 -4.69
C ASN A 203 5.95 -11.30 -5.67
N GLY A 204 7.24 -11.56 -5.41
CA GLY A 204 8.28 -11.19 -6.36
C GLY A 204 9.65 -11.76 -6.01
N PRO A 205 10.44 -12.21 -7.01
CA PRO A 205 11.78 -12.75 -6.78
C PRO A 205 12.69 -11.80 -5.99
N LYS A 206 12.55 -10.49 -6.23
CA LYS A 206 13.34 -9.46 -5.53
C LYS A 206 13.03 -9.42 -4.03
N ALA A 207 11.77 -9.48 -3.65
CA ALA A 207 11.35 -9.40 -2.26
C ALA A 207 11.62 -10.72 -1.51
N LYS A 208 11.41 -11.87 -2.17
CA LYS A 208 11.84 -13.20 -1.70
C LYS A 208 13.33 -13.22 -1.35
N ARG A 209 14.20 -12.81 -2.29
CA ARG A 209 15.65 -12.74 -2.07
C ARG A 209 16.04 -11.77 -0.95
N ARG A 210 15.36 -10.63 -0.86
CA ARG A 210 15.61 -9.63 0.19
C ARG A 210 15.30 -10.18 1.58
N ILE A 211 14.15 -10.84 1.76
CA ILE A 211 13.76 -11.45 3.04
C ILE A 211 14.72 -12.59 3.39
N PHE A 212 14.99 -13.51 2.45
CA PHE A 212 15.93 -14.60 2.66
C PHE A 212 17.31 -14.11 3.10
N ASN A 213 17.89 -13.14 2.38
CA ASN A 213 19.19 -12.56 2.75
C ASN A 213 19.15 -11.86 4.11
N GLY A 214 18.02 -11.22 4.46
CA GLY A 214 17.81 -10.61 5.77
C GLY A 214 17.84 -11.64 6.89
N MET A 215 17.23 -12.81 6.68
CA MET A 215 17.23 -13.90 7.66
C MET A 215 18.58 -14.59 7.75
N ALA A 216 19.18 -14.94 6.61
CA ALA A 216 20.51 -15.57 6.53
C ALA A 216 21.58 -14.73 7.23
N ARG A 217 21.50 -13.40 7.15
CA ARG A 217 22.44 -12.52 7.86
C ARG A 217 22.39 -12.67 9.39
N VAL A 218 21.27 -13.07 9.98
CA VAL A 218 21.20 -13.47 11.40
C VAL A 218 21.62 -14.91 11.57
N LEU A 219 20.89 -15.84 10.95
CA LEU A 219 20.98 -17.27 11.23
C LEU A 219 22.35 -17.86 10.90
N ILE A 220 23.00 -17.35 9.84
CA ILE A 220 24.23 -17.92 9.27
C ILE A 220 25.44 -17.04 9.61
N HIS A 221 25.27 -15.71 9.64
CA HIS A 221 26.40 -14.79 9.69
C HIS A 221 26.54 -14.01 11.00
N ASN A 222 25.57 -14.04 11.92
CA ASN A 222 25.68 -13.31 13.17
C ASN A 222 26.41 -14.14 14.25
N PRO A 223 27.64 -13.76 14.65
CA PRO A 223 28.40 -14.52 15.64
C PRO A 223 27.76 -14.52 17.04
N LEU A 224 27.04 -13.47 17.43
CA LEU A 224 26.31 -13.44 18.71
C LEU A 224 25.16 -14.44 18.71
N PHE A 225 24.47 -14.56 17.57
CA PHE A 225 23.40 -15.54 17.40
C PHE A 225 23.97 -16.96 17.47
N ARG A 226 25.01 -17.24 16.66
CA ARG A 226 25.69 -18.54 16.60
C ARG A 226 26.31 -18.94 17.93
N GLN A 227 26.83 -18.00 18.71
CA GLN A 227 27.35 -18.28 20.06
C GLN A 227 26.27 -18.89 20.96
N LYS A 228 25.07 -18.31 20.94
CA LYS A 228 23.97 -18.69 21.83
C LYS A 228 23.17 -19.89 21.34
N TYR A 229 22.83 -19.91 20.06
CA TYR A 229 21.92 -20.90 19.47
C TYR A 229 22.66 -22.00 18.69
N GLY A 230 23.91 -21.77 18.30
CA GLY A 230 24.63 -22.64 17.36
C GLY A 230 24.15 -22.49 15.93
N ASP A 231 24.53 -23.44 15.07
CA ASP A 231 24.13 -23.49 13.67
C ASP A 231 22.80 -24.24 13.53
N ILE A 232 21.69 -23.51 13.68
CA ILE A 232 20.34 -24.10 13.77
C ILE A 232 19.69 -24.45 12.42
N VAL A 233 20.29 -24.06 11.29
CA VAL A 233 19.79 -24.43 9.95
C VAL A 233 20.76 -25.38 9.24
N SER A 234 20.21 -26.27 8.41
CA SER A 234 20.97 -27.26 7.64
C SER A 234 21.65 -26.65 6.40
N SER A 235 22.74 -27.28 5.94
CA SER A 235 23.37 -27.06 4.62
C SER A 235 22.42 -27.22 3.46
N LYS A 236 21.37 -28.03 3.64
CA LYS A 236 20.34 -28.25 2.63
C LYS A 236 19.47 -27.02 2.38
N SER A 237 19.57 -25.99 3.24
CA SER A 237 18.93 -24.70 3.04
C SER A 237 19.44 -24.04 1.75
N LYS A 238 18.75 -24.32 0.64
CA LYS A 238 19.10 -23.77 -0.68
C LYS A 238 18.87 -22.26 -0.68
N GLY A 239 19.73 -21.52 -1.39
CA GLY A 239 19.64 -20.05 -1.60
C GLY A 239 18.38 -19.55 -2.33
N GLU A 240 17.33 -20.38 -2.40
CA GLU A 240 16.09 -20.18 -3.12
C GLU A 240 14.89 -19.97 -2.18
N GLY A 241 15.13 -19.48 -0.96
CA GLY A 241 14.06 -19.09 -0.04
C GLY A 241 13.58 -20.20 0.89
N VAL A 242 14.42 -21.17 1.24
CA VAL A 242 14.06 -22.25 2.17
C VAL A 242 15.10 -22.33 3.28
N PHE A 243 14.65 -22.43 4.54
CA PHE A 243 15.49 -22.74 5.69
C PHE A 243 15.00 -24.04 6.33
N GLU A 244 15.83 -25.07 6.26
CA GLU A 244 15.61 -26.36 6.91
C GLU A 244 16.31 -26.36 8.27
N LEU A 245 15.68 -26.95 9.30
CA LEU A 245 16.32 -27.06 10.62
C LEU A 245 17.49 -28.03 10.55
N HIS A 246 18.46 -27.83 11.44
CA HIS A 246 19.54 -28.79 11.65
C HIS A 246 18.96 -30.16 12.10
N PRO A 247 19.47 -31.31 11.61
CA PRO A 247 18.93 -32.63 11.96
C PRO A 247 18.80 -32.89 13.46
N GLU A 248 19.79 -32.47 14.26
CA GLU A 248 19.75 -32.61 15.72
C GLU A 248 18.56 -31.88 16.37
N ILE A 249 18.11 -30.76 15.79
CA ILE A 249 16.91 -30.05 16.24
C ILE A 249 15.66 -30.84 15.89
N ILE A 250 15.61 -31.42 14.67
CA ILE A 250 14.49 -32.25 14.21
C ILE A 250 14.34 -33.49 15.09
N ASP A 251 15.45 -34.18 15.37
CA ASP A 251 15.46 -35.36 16.23
C ASP A 251 15.00 -35.03 17.66
N SER A 252 15.41 -33.87 18.18
CA SER A 252 14.98 -33.35 19.48
C SER A 252 13.49 -33.00 19.50
N LEU A 253 12.97 -32.36 18.45
CA LEU A 253 11.54 -32.09 18.29
C LEU A 253 10.74 -33.39 18.23
N TYR A 254 11.14 -34.33 17.40
CA TYR A 254 10.47 -35.62 17.28
C TYR A 254 10.43 -36.35 18.64
N THR A 255 11.55 -36.35 19.36
CA THR A 255 11.62 -37.00 20.68
C THR A 255 10.72 -36.32 21.71
N SER A 256 10.56 -34.99 21.65
CA SER A 256 9.82 -34.20 22.65
C SER A 256 8.33 -34.06 22.34
N THR A 257 7.92 -34.00 21.07
CA THR A 257 6.54 -33.71 20.67
C THR A 257 5.93 -34.78 19.76
N GLY A 258 6.71 -35.76 19.30
CA GLY A 258 6.29 -36.73 18.27
C GLY A 258 6.16 -36.11 16.88
N TYR A 259 6.55 -34.84 16.70
CA TYR A 259 6.40 -34.11 15.44
C TYR A 259 7.50 -34.51 14.46
N VAL A 260 7.11 -35.15 13.35
CA VAL A 260 7.98 -35.39 12.19
C VAL A 260 7.60 -34.35 11.14
N THR A 261 8.57 -33.57 10.68
CA THR A 261 8.35 -32.62 9.59
C THR A 261 9.38 -32.82 8.50
N ASP A 262 8.90 -33.21 7.32
CA ASP A 262 9.65 -33.06 6.06
C ASP A 262 9.54 -31.62 5.54
N ASP A 263 8.64 -30.81 6.11
CA ASP A 263 8.49 -29.41 5.77
C ASP A 263 9.63 -28.56 6.35
N PRO A 264 10.11 -27.56 5.59
CA PRO A 264 11.13 -26.64 6.08
C PRO A 264 10.61 -25.78 7.23
N ALA A 265 11.50 -25.40 8.15
CA ALA A 265 11.15 -24.45 9.21
C ALA A 265 10.68 -23.11 8.65
N ILE A 266 11.25 -22.66 7.53
CA ILE A 266 10.77 -21.46 6.83
C ILE A 266 10.80 -21.69 5.34
N GLN A 267 9.67 -21.39 4.69
CA GLN A 267 9.58 -21.33 3.24
C GLN A 267 9.15 -19.92 2.79
N ILE A 268 10.06 -19.18 2.18
CA ILE A 268 9.80 -17.89 1.54
C ILE A 268 9.50 -18.14 0.08
N SER A 269 8.24 -18.01 -0.29
CA SER A 269 7.79 -18.37 -1.63
C SER A 269 6.93 -17.30 -2.27
N VAL A 270 6.81 -17.40 -3.60
CA VAL A 270 5.67 -16.83 -4.31
C VAL A 270 4.46 -17.75 -4.08
N TYR A 271 3.25 -17.27 -4.36
CA TYR A 271 2.00 -17.98 -4.09
C TYR A 271 1.99 -19.45 -4.58
N SER A 272 2.64 -19.76 -5.70
CA SER A 272 2.66 -21.11 -6.27
C SER A 272 3.47 -22.14 -5.48
N GLY A 273 4.37 -21.71 -4.59
CA GLY A 273 5.25 -22.65 -3.89
C GLY A 273 4.78 -23.07 -2.51
N ILE A 274 3.61 -22.63 -2.05
CA ILE A 274 3.02 -23.10 -0.77
C ILE A 274 2.15 -24.37 -0.96
N ILE A 275 1.91 -24.77 -2.21
CA ILE A 275 1.18 -26.00 -2.54
C ILE A 275 1.96 -27.20 -2.01
N GLY A 276 1.33 -27.98 -1.12
CA GLY A 276 1.90 -29.20 -0.54
C GLY A 276 2.72 -28.98 0.75
N ALA A 277 2.84 -27.74 1.24
CA ALA A 277 3.45 -27.46 2.54
C ALA A 277 2.38 -27.49 3.65
N HIS A 278 2.77 -27.85 4.89
CA HIS A 278 1.88 -27.82 6.06
C HIS A 278 2.32 -26.74 7.08
N PRO A 279 2.17 -25.44 6.74
CA PRO A 279 2.67 -24.36 7.57
C PRO A 279 1.82 -24.21 8.85
N TYR A 280 2.46 -24.19 10.01
CA TYR A 280 1.78 -23.86 11.27
C TYR A 280 1.30 -22.39 11.30
N VAL A 281 2.13 -21.49 10.76
CA VAL A 281 1.78 -20.07 10.58
C VAL A 281 2.06 -19.66 9.15
N VAL A 282 1.13 -18.91 8.56
CA VAL A 282 1.33 -18.24 7.28
C VAL A 282 1.46 -16.74 7.47
N TRP A 283 2.54 -16.22 6.91
CA TRP A 283 2.94 -14.83 6.97
C TRP A 283 2.85 -14.18 5.59
N LEU A 284 1.93 -13.24 5.47
CA LEU A 284 1.64 -12.53 4.23
C LEU A 284 2.40 -11.21 4.19
N GLU A 285 3.48 -11.13 3.41
CA GLU A 285 4.35 -9.95 3.32
C GLU A 285 4.23 -9.29 1.95
N ASP A 286 3.51 -8.15 1.87
CA ASP A 286 3.32 -7.36 0.64
C ASP A 286 3.00 -8.26 -0.58
N ILE A 287 2.04 -9.19 -0.42
CA ILE A 287 1.64 -10.23 -1.40
C ILE A 287 1.18 -9.65 -2.74
N LEU A 288 0.95 -8.34 -2.88
CA LEU A 288 0.58 -7.76 -4.16
C LEU A 288 1.28 -6.42 -4.37
N GLN A 289 2.38 -6.44 -5.12
CA GLN A 289 3.02 -5.22 -5.62
C GLN A 289 2.75 -4.96 -7.11
N SER A 290 2.05 -5.85 -7.81
CA SER A 290 1.61 -5.68 -9.20
C SER A 290 0.07 -5.67 -9.27
N GLU A 291 -0.48 -4.75 -10.07
CA GLU A 291 -1.90 -4.76 -10.42
C GLU A 291 -2.26 -6.07 -11.13
N PHE A 292 -3.43 -6.61 -10.81
CA PHE A 292 -3.95 -7.77 -11.51
C PHE A 292 -4.30 -7.40 -12.94
N LYS A 293 -3.96 -8.26 -13.89
CA LYS A 293 -4.28 -8.04 -15.30
C LYS A 293 -5.73 -8.42 -15.65
N SER A 294 -6.42 -9.17 -14.78
CA SER A 294 -7.81 -9.60 -14.97
C SER A 294 -8.47 -9.97 -13.62
N MET A 295 -9.82 -9.90 -13.56
CA MET A 295 -10.62 -10.36 -12.41
C MET A 295 -10.42 -11.85 -12.10
N GLU A 296 -10.23 -12.69 -13.12
CA GLU A 296 -9.94 -14.12 -12.97
C GLU A 296 -8.66 -14.38 -12.16
N SER A 297 -7.68 -13.48 -12.24
CA SER A 297 -6.42 -13.62 -11.48
C SER A 297 -6.60 -13.30 -9.98
N ASN A 298 -7.56 -12.43 -9.64
CA ASN A 298 -7.98 -12.17 -8.25
C ASN A 298 -8.70 -13.38 -7.68
N GLU A 299 -9.68 -13.91 -8.42
CA GLU A 299 -10.47 -15.06 -8.03
C GLU A 299 -9.61 -16.32 -7.86
N TYR A 300 -8.66 -16.57 -8.76
CA TYR A 300 -7.71 -17.68 -8.62
C TYR A 300 -6.87 -17.56 -7.33
N LEU A 301 -6.30 -16.39 -7.05
CA LEU A 301 -5.50 -16.19 -5.85
C LEU A 301 -6.35 -16.25 -4.56
N LEU A 302 -7.59 -15.79 -4.60
CA LEU A 302 -8.50 -15.83 -3.46
C LEU A 302 -9.09 -17.22 -3.22
N TYR A 303 -9.67 -17.85 -4.23
CA TYR A 303 -10.36 -19.12 -4.07
C TYR A 303 -9.43 -20.32 -4.10
N GLU A 304 -8.48 -20.37 -5.03
CA GLU A 304 -7.60 -21.54 -5.13
C GLU A 304 -6.44 -21.46 -4.14
N VAL A 305 -5.79 -20.29 -4.03
CA VAL A 305 -4.62 -20.15 -3.16
C VAL A 305 -5.03 -19.79 -1.73
N PHE A 306 -5.87 -18.78 -1.53
CA PHE A 306 -6.22 -18.38 -0.18
C PHE A 306 -7.18 -19.38 0.48
N ASP A 307 -8.37 -19.60 -0.08
CA ASP A 307 -9.38 -20.50 0.51
C ASP A 307 -9.03 -21.98 0.33
N GLY A 308 -8.40 -22.33 -0.78
CA GLY A 308 -8.02 -23.70 -1.08
C GLY A 308 -6.79 -24.18 -0.32
N ILE A 309 -5.83 -23.29 -0.03
CA ILE A 309 -4.50 -23.68 0.48
C ILE A 309 -4.18 -22.96 1.79
N ILE A 310 -4.17 -21.63 1.82
CA ILE A 310 -3.71 -20.88 3.01
C ILE A 310 -4.66 -21.08 4.20
N ALA A 311 -5.96 -20.86 4.01
CA ALA A 311 -6.95 -20.94 5.09
C ALA A 311 -7.13 -22.36 5.62
N LYS A 312 -6.90 -23.38 4.79
CA LYS A 312 -7.06 -24.80 5.17
C LYS A 312 -5.81 -25.39 5.83
N LEU A 313 -4.62 -24.91 5.46
CA LEU A 313 -3.36 -25.51 5.89
C LEU A 313 -2.69 -24.78 7.05
N SER A 314 -3.12 -23.56 7.37
CA SER A 314 -2.52 -22.76 8.45
C SER A 314 -3.45 -22.60 9.64
N GLU A 315 -2.91 -22.71 10.84
CA GLU A 315 -3.64 -22.40 12.07
C GLU A 315 -3.71 -20.89 12.32
N ARG A 316 -2.73 -20.14 11.80
CA ARG A 316 -2.51 -18.73 12.15
C ARG A 316 -2.08 -17.96 10.91
N ILE A 317 -2.71 -16.82 10.66
CA ILE A 317 -2.39 -15.95 9.51
C ILE A 317 -2.00 -14.56 10.02
N GLY A 318 -0.78 -14.13 9.71
CA GLY A 318 -0.34 -12.78 10.01
C GLY A 318 0.45 -12.13 8.90
N GLY A 319 0.95 -10.92 9.14
CA GLY A 319 1.88 -10.26 8.23
C GLY A 319 1.62 -8.77 8.04
N THR A 320 2.36 -8.16 7.13
CA THR A 320 2.31 -6.72 6.87
C THR A 320 2.03 -6.39 5.42
N LEU A 321 1.30 -5.29 5.20
CA LEU A 321 0.86 -4.86 3.86
C LEU A 321 0.91 -3.34 3.68
N THR A 322 0.92 -2.92 2.42
CA THR A 322 0.51 -1.57 2.00
C THR A 322 -0.58 -1.74 0.95
N ARG A 323 -1.76 -1.16 1.19
CA ARG A 323 -2.90 -1.28 0.27
C ARG A 323 -2.55 -0.67 -1.08
N LYS A 324 -3.00 -1.30 -2.17
CA LYS A 324 -2.74 -0.79 -3.53
C LYS A 324 -4.00 -0.48 -4.33
N GLY A 325 -5.06 -1.26 -4.14
CA GLY A 325 -6.30 -1.11 -4.90
C GLY A 325 -7.51 -1.44 -4.03
N MET A 326 -8.69 -0.95 -4.44
CA MET A 326 -9.94 -1.30 -3.77
C MET A 326 -10.24 -2.79 -3.95
N ASP A 327 -9.91 -3.35 -5.12
CA ASP A 327 -10.08 -4.77 -5.46
C ASP A 327 -8.79 -5.60 -5.24
N ASP A 328 -7.88 -5.15 -4.36
CA ASP A 328 -6.76 -5.99 -3.96
C ASP A 328 -7.23 -7.17 -3.10
N MET A 329 -6.48 -8.27 -3.06
CA MET A 329 -6.82 -9.46 -2.25
C MET A 329 -7.14 -9.08 -0.80
N TYR A 330 -6.48 -8.05 -0.26
CA TYR A 330 -6.69 -7.61 1.12
C TYR A 330 -8.11 -7.11 1.37
N SER A 331 -8.78 -6.48 0.40
CA SER A 331 -10.19 -6.10 0.53
C SER A 331 -11.13 -7.27 0.86
N GLN A 332 -10.76 -8.48 0.45
CA GLN A 332 -11.59 -9.68 0.57
C GLN A 332 -11.27 -10.49 1.84
N LEU A 333 -10.19 -10.19 2.55
CA LEU A 333 -9.75 -10.94 3.74
C LEU A 333 -10.63 -10.74 4.99
N PRO A 334 -11.26 -9.57 5.25
CA PRO A 334 -12.18 -9.42 6.37
C PRO A 334 -13.36 -10.40 6.32
N SER A 335 -13.85 -10.74 5.13
CA SER A 335 -14.91 -11.75 4.94
C SER A 335 -14.49 -13.17 5.35
N ARG A 336 -13.19 -13.38 5.59
CA ARG A 336 -12.57 -14.66 5.96
C ARG A 336 -12.06 -14.64 7.41
N ASN A 337 -12.65 -13.78 8.25
CA ASN A 337 -12.28 -13.61 9.66
C ASN A 337 -10.81 -13.18 9.89
N ILE A 338 -10.20 -12.52 8.91
CA ILE A 338 -8.87 -11.91 9.09
C ILE A 338 -9.06 -10.44 9.42
N LEU A 339 -8.56 -10.05 10.59
CA LEU A 339 -8.58 -8.67 11.03
C LEU A 339 -7.55 -7.84 10.26
N LEU A 340 -7.99 -6.70 9.74
CA LEU A 340 -7.09 -5.73 9.08
C LEU A 340 -6.93 -4.50 9.97
N SER A 341 -5.72 -4.28 10.47
CA SER A 341 -5.34 -3.06 11.18
C SER A 341 -4.64 -2.11 10.22
N ILE A 342 -5.40 -1.20 9.60
CA ILE A 342 -4.89 -0.26 8.58
C ILE A 342 -4.66 1.11 9.23
N ARG A 343 -3.48 1.69 8.97
CA ARG A 343 -3.15 3.06 9.38
C ARG A 343 -2.52 3.86 8.25
N GLY A 344 -2.86 5.15 8.20
CA GLY A 344 -2.22 6.12 7.31
C GLY A 344 -0.99 6.77 7.95
N ALA A 345 -0.29 7.62 7.19
CA ALA A 345 0.90 8.32 7.67
C ALA A 345 0.54 9.59 8.47
N ILE A 346 -0.55 10.25 8.10
CA ILE A 346 -1.03 11.48 8.73
C ILE A 346 -2.56 11.51 8.75
N GLU A 347 -3.11 11.90 9.88
CA GLU A 347 -4.56 12.07 10.09
C GLU A 347 -4.86 13.53 10.41
N LEU A 348 -5.97 14.03 9.83
CA LEU A 348 -6.55 15.32 10.17
C LEU A 348 -7.56 15.09 11.30
N LEU A 349 -7.27 15.62 12.50
CA LEU A 349 -8.15 15.50 13.67
C LEU A 349 -9.21 16.59 13.69
N LYS A 350 -8.86 17.79 13.22
CA LYS A 350 -9.72 18.97 13.22
C LYS A 350 -9.28 19.93 12.12
N GLY A 351 -10.22 20.72 11.58
CA GLY A 351 -9.93 21.78 10.60
C GLY A 351 -10.00 21.27 9.16
N ARG A 352 -9.08 21.70 8.31
CA ARG A 352 -9.03 21.32 6.88
C ARG A 352 -7.62 20.99 6.43
N TRP A 353 -7.51 20.22 5.36
CA TRP A 353 -6.22 19.99 4.71
C TRP A 353 -5.66 21.27 4.07
N PRO A 354 -4.32 21.39 3.95
CA PRO A 354 -3.70 22.53 3.31
C PRO A 354 -3.83 22.51 1.79
N ILE A 355 -3.82 23.71 1.19
CA ILE A 355 -4.08 23.95 -0.23
C ILE A 355 -2.83 24.53 -0.90
N GLU A 356 -2.79 24.53 -2.23
CA GLU A 356 -1.56 24.89 -2.97
C GLU A 356 -1.04 26.29 -2.64
N SER A 357 -1.92 27.26 -2.42
CA SER A 357 -1.54 28.64 -2.07
C SER A 357 -0.92 28.78 -0.68
N GLU A 358 -0.94 27.73 0.15
CA GLU A 358 -0.32 27.69 1.48
C GLU A 358 1.08 27.09 1.45
N LEU A 359 1.56 26.67 0.28
CA LEU A 359 2.94 26.24 0.08
C LEU A 359 3.86 27.47 0.01
N VAL A 360 4.98 27.38 0.72
CA VAL A 360 6.05 28.38 0.68
C VAL A 360 7.17 27.82 -0.18
N TYR A 361 7.51 28.55 -1.24
CA TYR A 361 8.54 28.17 -2.20
C TYR A 361 9.84 28.93 -1.96
N ASP A 362 10.98 28.28 -2.20
CA ASP A 362 12.27 28.94 -2.27
C ASP A 362 12.48 29.66 -3.62
N GLU A 363 13.62 30.34 -3.76
CA GLU A 363 14.01 31.06 -4.99
C GLU A 363 14.14 30.14 -6.23
N GLU A 364 14.32 28.84 -6.02
CA GLU A 364 14.41 27.82 -7.07
C GLU A 364 13.03 27.20 -7.41
N GLY A 365 11.95 27.67 -6.79
CA GLY A 365 10.59 27.18 -7.02
C GLY A 365 10.28 25.84 -6.35
N ARG A 366 11.06 25.42 -5.35
CA ARG A 366 10.81 24.20 -4.56
C ARG A 366 9.99 24.54 -3.32
N ALA A 367 8.94 23.77 -3.04
CA ALA A 367 8.19 23.94 -1.79
C ALA A 367 9.05 23.49 -0.61
N VAL A 368 9.42 24.46 0.24
CA VAL A 368 10.29 24.26 1.41
C VAL A 368 9.53 24.30 2.73
N ASP A 369 8.39 24.98 2.77
CA ASP A 369 7.53 25.02 3.94
C ASP A 369 6.04 25.08 3.55
N LEU A 370 5.18 25.03 4.56
CA LEU A 370 3.74 25.16 4.43
C LEU A 370 3.18 25.94 5.62
N ILE A 371 2.30 26.89 5.32
CA ILE A 371 1.43 27.55 6.29
C ILE A 371 0.33 26.57 6.68
N ILE A 372 0.30 26.19 7.95
CA ILE A 372 -0.75 25.29 8.46
C ILE A 372 -2.05 26.10 8.58
N PRO A 373 -3.18 25.63 8.02
CA PRO A 373 -4.45 26.35 8.13
C PRO A 373 -4.85 26.54 9.59
N GLU A 374 -5.42 27.72 9.90
CA GLU A 374 -5.90 28.02 11.25
C GLU A 374 -6.90 26.96 11.76
N ASN A 375 -6.89 26.70 13.06
CA ASN A 375 -7.72 25.69 13.74
C ASN A 375 -7.55 24.25 13.23
N SER A 376 -6.50 23.96 12.45
CA SER A 376 -6.25 22.62 11.95
C SER A 376 -5.28 21.85 12.83
N GLU A 377 -5.67 20.63 13.19
CA GLU A 377 -4.90 19.74 14.04
C GLU A 377 -4.61 18.43 13.30
N TYR A 378 -3.34 18.03 13.30
CA TYR A 378 -2.87 16.86 12.59
C TYR A 378 -2.08 15.95 13.51
N LYS A 379 -2.15 14.65 13.23
CA LYS A 379 -1.38 13.64 13.96
C LYS A 379 -0.52 12.86 12.99
N ILE A 380 0.80 12.82 13.24
CA ILE A 380 1.64 11.81 12.59
C ILE A 380 1.24 10.47 13.18
N ILE A 381 0.76 9.60 12.32
CA ILE A 381 0.54 8.22 12.69
C ILE A 381 1.84 7.47 12.36
N GLU A 382 2.28 7.43 11.10
CA GLU A 382 3.33 6.50 10.68
C GLU A 382 4.21 6.93 9.49
N ARG A 383 5.38 7.52 9.79
CA ARG A 383 6.55 7.49 8.89
C ARG A 383 7.84 7.92 9.61
N PRO A 384 8.77 7.00 9.94
CA PRO A 384 10.02 7.38 10.59
C PRO A 384 10.81 8.38 9.73
N GLY A 385 11.13 9.55 10.29
CA GLY A 385 11.94 10.57 9.63
C GLY A 385 11.17 11.62 8.83
N TRP A 386 9.83 11.60 8.86
CA TRP A 386 9.00 12.65 8.26
C TRP A 386 8.31 13.47 9.34
N THR A 387 8.16 14.78 9.11
CA THR A 387 7.41 15.69 9.96
C THR A 387 5.98 15.81 9.44
N ILE A 388 5.05 16.34 10.26
CA ILE A 388 3.69 16.69 9.82
C ILE A 388 3.79 17.57 8.58
N LYS A 389 4.58 18.65 8.68
CA LYS A 389 4.82 19.58 7.59
C LYS A 389 5.31 18.90 6.32
N SER A 390 6.29 17.99 6.40
CA SER A 390 6.80 17.33 5.18
C SER A 390 5.78 16.39 4.52
N LEU A 391 4.93 15.74 5.32
CA LEU A 391 3.81 14.94 4.78
C LEU A 391 2.73 15.82 4.15
N LEU A 392 2.41 16.95 4.79
CA LEU A 392 1.45 17.92 4.26
C LEU A 392 1.94 18.57 2.97
N ILE A 393 3.19 19.05 2.92
CA ILE A 393 3.81 19.58 1.70
C ILE A 393 3.72 18.55 0.57
N LYS A 394 4.11 17.30 0.85
CA LYS A 394 4.05 16.23 -0.16
C LYS A 394 2.63 15.97 -0.64
N ARG A 395 1.65 15.93 0.26
CA ARG A 395 0.23 15.75 -0.09
C ARG A 395 -0.28 16.92 -0.93
N THR A 396 0.00 18.14 -0.51
CA THR A 396 -0.48 19.37 -1.17
C THR A 396 0.17 19.55 -2.54
N LEU A 397 1.46 19.25 -2.69
CA LEU A 397 2.11 19.18 -4.01
C LEU A 397 1.48 18.12 -4.90
N ALA A 398 1.07 16.99 -4.33
CA ALA A 398 0.46 15.91 -5.08
C ALA A 398 -0.91 16.31 -5.66
N LEU A 399 -1.61 17.30 -5.08
CA LEU A 399 -2.89 17.81 -5.62
C LEU A 399 -2.76 18.40 -7.04
N LYS A 400 -1.55 18.82 -7.45
CA LYS A 400 -1.30 19.37 -8.79
C LYS A 400 -1.45 18.34 -9.90
N ASP A 401 -1.28 17.05 -9.59
CA ASP A 401 -1.34 15.97 -10.55
C ASP A 401 -2.14 14.78 -9.97
N PRO A 402 -3.27 14.38 -10.57
CA PRO A 402 -4.10 13.29 -10.07
C PRO A 402 -3.32 11.98 -9.81
N ARG A 403 -2.33 11.65 -10.65
CA ARG A 403 -1.52 10.42 -10.45
C ARG A 403 -0.61 10.53 -9.23
N SER A 404 0.02 11.68 -9.03
CA SER A 404 0.84 11.95 -7.85
C SER A 404 0.01 11.90 -6.57
N PHE A 405 -1.21 12.43 -6.60
CA PHE A 405 -2.16 12.36 -5.49
C PHE A 405 -2.57 10.91 -5.18
N GLU A 406 -2.92 10.15 -6.22
CA GLU A 406 -3.22 8.71 -6.11
C GLU A 406 -2.07 7.93 -5.46
N MET A 407 -0.85 8.16 -5.91
CA MET A 407 0.34 7.55 -5.32
C MET A 407 0.52 7.94 -3.86
N PHE A 408 0.23 9.19 -3.48
CA PHE A 408 0.30 9.62 -2.09
C PHE A 408 -0.75 8.91 -1.22
N GLU A 409 -2.02 8.92 -1.60
CA GLU A 409 -3.09 8.29 -0.83
C GLU A 409 -2.86 6.78 -0.69
N ARG A 410 -2.45 6.11 -1.78
CA ARG A 410 -2.13 4.68 -1.77
C ARG A 410 -0.93 4.35 -0.88
N GLU A 411 0.21 5.02 -1.09
CA GLU A 411 1.46 4.65 -0.43
C GLU A 411 1.58 5.21 1.00
N MET A 412 1.01 6.39 1.24
CA MET A 412 1.14 7.10 2.52
C MET A 412 -0.09 6.96 3.38
N GLN A 413 -1.30 6.88 2.83
CA GLN A 413 -2.52 6.76 3.64
C GLN A 413 -3.07 5.34 3.73
N ASN A 414 -2.54 4.39 2.95
CA ASN A 414 -3.18 3.08 2.74
C ASN A 414 -4.63 3.22 2.27
N ASN A 415 -4.93 4.31 1.56
CA ASN A 415 -6.23 4.59 1.00
C ASN A 415 -6.17 4.26 -0.51
N PRO A 416 -6.57 3.05 -0.92
CA PRO A 416 -6.45 2.66 -2.31
C PRO A 416 -7.44 3.43 -3.18
N ILE A 417 -6.94 4.06 -4.23
CA ILE A 417 -7.76 4.73 -5.25
C ILE A 417 -7.78 3.83 -6.50
N LEU A 418 -8.96 3.60 -7.08
CA LEU A 418 -9.10 2.81 -8.31
C LEU A 418 -8.46 3.54 -9.50
N SER A 419 -7.84 2.80 -10.42
CA SER A 419 -7.35 3.34 -11.70
C SER A 419 -8.49 3.80 -12.63
N GLU A 420 -9.66 3.16 -12.52
CA GLU A 420 -10.94 3.62 -13.08
C GLU A 420 -11.56 4.78 -12.27
N GLY A 421 -11.03 5.07 -11.08
CA GLY A 421 -11.50 6.10 -10.16
C GLY A 421 -11.04 7.51 -10.51
N LEU A 422 -10.52 7.69 -11.72
CA LEU A 422 -10.32 8.99 -12.35
C LEU A 422 -11.40 9.16 -13.41
N TYR A 423 -12.68 9.00 -13.06
CA TYR A 423 -13.76 9.18 -14.04
C TYR A 423 -13.68 10.56 -14.72
N PHE A 424 -13.18 11.57 -13.99
CA PHE A 424 -12.95 12.92 -14.48
C PHE A 424 -11.47 13.22 -14.82
N LYS A 425 -10.68 12.20 -15.21
CA LYS A 425 -9.22 12.31 -15.45
C LYS A 425 -8.81 13.43 -16.40
N ASP A 426 -9.63 13.64 -17.43
CA ASP A 426 -9.40 14.59 -18.52
C ASP A 426 -10.40 15.76 -18.49
N CYS A 427 -11.10 15.90 -17.36
CA CYS A 427 -12.15 16.90 -17.19
C CYS A 427 -11.65 17.97 -16.22
N GLU A 428 -11.80 19.25 -16.51
CA GLU A 428 -11.32 20.32 -15.62
C GLU A 428 -12.47 21.17 -15.09
N ILE A 429 -12.33 21.61 -13.83
CA ILE A 429 -13.07 22.75 -13.31
C ILE A 429 -12.07 23.90 -13.35
N GLU A 430 -12.25 24.81 -14.31
CA GLU A 430 -11.31 25.91 -14.52
C GLU A 430 -11.39 26.87 -13.32
N MET A 431 -10.25 27.11 -12.66
CA MET A 431 -10.17 28.13 -11.62
C MET A 431 -10.03 29.51 -12.24
N VAL A 432 -10.88 30.44 -11.83
CA VAL A 432 -10.96 31.78 -12.42
C VAL A 432 -11.07 32.86 -11.35
N GLU A 433 -10.64 34.07 -11.69
CA GLU A 433 -10.83 35.25 -10.84
C GLU A 433 -12.31 35.67 -10.79
N PRO A 434 -12.79 36.25 -9.68
CA PRO A 434 -14.14 36.77 -9.60
C PRO A 434 -14.39 37.90 -10.61
N PHE A 435 -15.58 37.91 -11.20
CA PHE A 435 -16.06 39.04 -12.00
C PHE A 435 -16.13 40.33 -11.19
N ARG A 436 -15.68 41.45 -11.77
CA ARG A 436 -15.52 42.73 -11.06
C ARG A 436 -16.68 43.72 -11.28
N ASN A 437 -17.49 43.56 -12.33
CA ASN A 437 -18.51 44.53 -12.75
C ASN A 437 -19.94 43.97 -12.66
N GLY A 438 -20.20 43.04 -11.73
CA GLY A 438 -21.54 42.50 -11.51
C GLY A 438 -22.09 41.72 -12.70
N GLU A 439 -21.25 41.11 -13.53
CA GLU A 439 -21.64 40.38 -14.75
C GLU A 439 -22.61 39.22 -14.48
N LEU A 440 -22.53 38.66 -13.27
CA LEU A 440 -23.44 37.61 -12.77
C LEU A 440 -24.66 38.16 -12.02
N ALA A 441 -24.81 39.48 -11.89
CA ALA A 441 -25.97 40.07 -11.24
C ALA A 441 -27.26 39.58 -11.91
N ASN A 442 -28.22 39.14 -11.10
CA ASN A 442 -29.47 38.52 -11.57
C ASN A 442 -29.27 37.27 -12.45
N LYS A 443 -28.16 36.53 -12.27
CA LYS A 443 -27.90 35.24 -12.94
C LYS A 443 -27.41 34.18 -11.96
N LEU A 444 -27.52 34.47 -10.66
CA LEU A 444 -27.08 33.58 -9.58
C LEU A 444 -28.24 32.73 -9.10
N TYR A 445 -27.92 31.49 -8.80
CA TYR A 445 -28.82 30.47 -8.29
C TYR A 445 -28.13 29.76 -7.14
N MET A 446 -28.91 29.21 -6.21
CA MET A 446 -28.38 28.47 -5.08
C MET A 446 -28.98 27.06 -5.08
N VAL A 447 -28.14 26.07 -4.83
CA VAL A 447 -28.53 24.66 -4.71
C VAL A 447 -28.00 24.09 -3.40
N MET A 448 -28.79 23.27 -2.73
CA MET A 448 -28.42 22.61 -1.49
C MET A 448 -28.81 21.13 -1.51
N ASP A 449 -27.86 20.28 -1.15
CA ASP A 449 -28.06 18.88 -0.73
C ASP A 449 -27.89 18.82 0.80
N PRO A 450 -28.99 18.80 1.58
CA PRO A 450 -28.95 18.89 3.03
C PRO A 450 -28.60 17.55 3.68
N ALA A 451 -27.73 17.59 4.69
CA ALA A 451 -27.45 16.46 5.57
C ALA A 451 -27.33 16.92 7.04
N PHE A 452 -27.92 16.17 7.97
CA PHE A 452 -28.00 16.56 9.38
C PHE A 452 -27.03 15.78 10.27
N GLY A 453 -26.31 16.49 11.15
CA GLY A 453 -25.56 15.91 12.26
C GLY A 453 -24.07 16.23 12.24
N LYS A 454 -23.48 16.35 13.44
CA LYS A 454 -22.06 16.70 13.66
C LYS A 454 -21.14 15.49 13.93
N SER A 455 -21.68 14.27 13.96
CA SER A 455 -20.87 13.07 14.22
C SER A 455 -19.95 12.76 13.04
N SER A 456 -18.82 12.09 13.26
CA SER A 456 -17.90 11.71 12.17
C SER A 456 -18.58 10.82 11.10
N GLY A 457 -19.59 10.03 11.51
CA GLY A 457 -20.36 9.15 10.63
C GLY A 457 -21.41 9.83 9.74
N SER A 458 -21.90 11.04 10.08
CA SER A 458 -22.94 11.73 9.27
C SER A 458 -22.40 12.20 7.91
N SER A 459 -23.30 12.33 6.93
CA SER A 459 -23.00 12.94 5.61
C SER A 459 -22.84 14.45 5.73
N ASP A 460 -22.17 15.06 4.76
CA ASP A 460 -21.95 16.51 4.76
C ASP A 460 -23.10 17.21 4.03
N THR A 461 -23.47 18.41 4.47
CA THR A 461 -24.34 19.29 3.70
C THR A 461 -23.49 19.97 2.63
N ALA A 462 -23.97 19.97 1.39
CA ALA A 462 -23.35 20.68 0.28
C ALA A 462 -24.24 21.82 -0.21
N ILE A 463 -23.70 23.05 -0.24
CA ILE A 463 -24.38 24.25 -0.72
C ILE A 463 -23.52 24.88 -1.81
N LEU A 464 -24.11 25.14 -2.99
CA LEU A 464 -23.44 25.82 -4.09
C LEU A 464 -24.21 27.07 -4.49
N VAL A 465 -23.48 28.17 -4.71
CA VAL A 465 -23.96 29.36 -5.41
C VAL A 465 -23.40 29.35 -6.82
N ILE A 466 -24.28 29.28 -7.81
CA ILE A 466 -23.96 29.03 -9.21
C ILE A 466 -24.47 30.18 -10.07
N GLY A 467 -23.57 30.81 -10.84
CA GLY A 467 -23.90 31.74 -11.90
C GLY A 467 -24.04 31.04 -13.25
N VAL A 468 -25.06 31.39 -14.03
CA VAL A 468 -25.20 30.90 -15.41
C VAL A 468 -24.91 32.04 -16.38
N TYR A 469 -23.76 32.00 -17.05
CA TYR A 469 -23.32 33.08 -17.94
C TYR A 469 -22.40 32.58 -19.04
N GLN A 470 -22.55 33.13 -20.26
CA GLN A 470 -21.76 32.75 -21.44
C GLN A 470 -21.71 31.24 -21.69
N GLN A 471 -22.85 30.56 -21.57
CA GLN A 471 -22.96 29.10 -21.73
C GLN A 471 -22.05 28.30 -20.78
N CYS A 472 -21.64 28.90 -19.67
CA CYS A 472 -20.89 28.25 -18.60
C CYS A 472 -21.64 28.38 -17.27
N PHE A 473 -21.37 27.44 -16.39
CA PHE A 473 -21.68 27.49 -14.97
C PHE A 473 -20.46 28.01 -14.20
N TRP A 474 -20.71 28.98 -13.35
CA TRP A 474 -19.70 29.65 -12.53
C TRP A 474 -20.02 29.37 -11.07
N ILE A 475 -19.24 28.52 -10.42
CA ILE A 475 -19.34 28.28 -8.98
C ILE A 475 -18.72 29.50 -8.28
N VAL A 476 -19.58 30.35 -7.75
CA VAL A 476 -19.20 31.58 -7.04
C VAL A 476 -18.84 31.27 -5.60
N GLU A 477 -19.56 30.34 -4.98
CA GLU A 477 -19.32 29.86 -3.64
C GLU A 477 -19.69 28.39 -3.55
N VAL A 478 -18.93 27.63 -2.75
CA VAL A 478 -19.24 26.25 -2.41
C VAL A 478 -18.91 26.02 -0.95
N ILE A 479 -19.86 25.42 -0.23
CA ILE A 479 -19.77 25.06 1.17
C ILE A 479 -20.04 23.56 1.28
N ILE A 480 -19.10 22.82 1.86
CA ILE A 480 -19.22 21.38 2.14
C ILE A 480 -18.84 21.21 3.60
N ALA A 481 -19.82 21.00 4.46
CA ALA A 481 -19.61 20.99 5.91
C ALA A 481 -20.75 20.30 6.66
N LYS A 482 -20.49 20.01 7.95
CA LYS A 482 -21.49 19.50 8.89
C LYS A 482 -22.14 20.64 9.64
N PHE A 483 -23.46 20.70 9.56
CA PHE A 483 -24.24 21.72 10.26
C PHE A 483 -25.20 21.08 11.26
N ASN A 484 -25.49 21.82 12.33
CA ASN A 484 -26.80 21.69 12.98
C ASN A 484 -27.83 22.59 12.27
N ASP A 485 -29.08 22.51 12.70
CA ASP A 485 -30.19 23.20 12.04
C ASP A 485 -30.03 24.73 12.06
N THR A 486 -29.56 25.29 13.18
CA THR A 486 -29.39 26.74 13.32
C THR A 486 -28.29 27.24 12.40
N GLU A 487 -27.11 26.60 12.44
CA GLU A 487 -25.94 26.95 11.64
C GLU A 487 -26.23 26.84 10.13
N MET A 488 -27.01 25.83 9.72
CA MET A 488 -27.42 25.67 8.33
C MET A 488 -28.32 26.83 7.88
N GLY A 489 -29.28 27.23 8.73
CA GLY A 489 -30.16 28.36 8.47
C GLY A 489 -29.38 29.67 8.37
N ASP A 490 -28.49 29.93 9.32
CA ASP A 490 -27.64 31.13 9.36
C ASP A 490 -26.77 31.22 8.10
N MET A 491 -26.11 30.11 7.73
CA MET A 491 -25.30 30.04 6.50
C MET A 491 -26.12 30.32 5.25
N CYS A 492 -27.35 29.80 5.16
CA CYS A 492 -28.20 30.04 3.99
C CYS A 492 -28.67 31.49 3.90
N GLU A 493 -29.00 32.11 5.04
CA GLU A 493 -29.35 33.53 5.13
C GLU A 493 -28.17 34.41 4.69
N ASP A 494 -26.98 34.18 5.24
CA ASP A 494 -25.75 34.90 4.87
C ASP A 494 -25.47 34.82 3.36
N LEU A 495 -25.54 33.62 2.78
CA LEU A 495 -25.32 33.42 1.36
C LEU A 495 -26.38 34.12 0.50
N CYS A 496 -27.63 34.12 0.94
CA CYS A 496 -28.71 34.82 0.24
C CYS A 496 -28.53 36.34 0.29
N ASP A 497 -28.07 36.89 1.40
CA ASP A 497 -27.84 38.33 1.57
C ASP A 497 -26.64 38.82 0.77
N ILE A 498 -25.54 38.05 0.80
CA ILE A 498 -24.29 38.36 0.09
C ILE A 498 -24.49 38.22 -1.43
N HIS A 499 -25.01 37.09 -1.89
CA HIS A 499 -25.02 36.76 -3.32
C HIS A 499 -26.34 37.06 -4.02
N LYS A 500 -27.43 37.27 -3.28
CA LYS A 500 -28.76 37.61 -3.81
C LYS A 500 -29.21 36.68 -4.95
N PRO A 501 -29.23 35.34 -4.74
CA PRO A 501 -29.64 34.39 -5.77
C PRO A 501 -31.09 34.64 -6.20
N LEU A 502 -31.39 34.36 -7.47
CA LEU A 502 -32.73 34.44 -8.03
C LEU A 502 -33.63 33.31 -7.54
N GLU A 503 -33.07 32.10 -7.47
CA GLU A 503 -33.75 30.91 -6.96
C GLU A 503 -32.82 30.19 -6.00
N PHE A 504 -33.40 29.66 -4.93
CA PHE A 504 -32.74 28.75 -4.01
C PHE A 504 -33.47 27.40 -4.05
N ARG A 505 -32.79 26.35 -4.48
CA ARG A 505 -33.30 24.99 -4.59
C ARG A 505 -32.68 24.09 -3.53
N ALA A 506 -33.48 23.56 -2.62
CA ALA A 506 -33.03 22.57 -1.64
C ALA A 506 -33.58 21.18 -1.98
N GLU A 507 -32.73 20.16 -1.95
CA GLU A 507 -33.15 18.79 -2.13
C GLU A 507 -34.06 18.37 -0.97
N ASN A 508 -35.24 17.86 -1.30
CA ASN A 508 -36.20 17.36 -0.33
C ASN A 508 -36.09 15.85 -0.24
N ASP A 509 -35.16 15.40 0.59
CA ASP A 509 -35.15 14.04 1.08
C ASP A 509 -36.18 13.97 2.22
N PHE A 510 -37.32 13.30 1.97
CA PHE A 510 -38.62 13.43 2.68
C PHE A 510 -38.56 13.29 4.22
N GLU A 511 -37.44 12.82 4.78
CA GLU A 511 -37.22 12.69 6.22
C GLU A 511 -36.36 13.79 6.84
N GLN A 512 -35.48 14.43 6.08
CA GLN A 512 -34.40 15.25 6.62
C GLN A 512 -34.84 16.71 6.83
N LEU A 513 -35.36 17.36 5.80
CA LEU A 513 -35.87 18.74 5.90
C LEU A 513 -37.27 18.79 6.53
N THR A 514 -38.15 17.86 6.19
CA THR A 514 -39.58 17.92 6.56
C THR A 514 -39.85 17.67 8.04
N LYS A 515 -38.98 16.94 8.75
CA LYS A 515 -39.08 16.75 10.21
C LYS A 515 -38.65 18.01 10.98
N ASN A 516 -37.92 18.93 10.34
CA ASN A 516 -37.39 20.12 10.98
C ASN A 516 -38.20 21.39 10.67
N THR A 517 -39.30 21.58 11.40
CA THR A 517 -40.25 22.67 11.16
C THR A 517 -39.64 24.07 11.32
N HIS A 518 -38.64 24.24 12.20
CA HIS A 518 -38.00 25.54 12.43
C HIS A 518 -37.07 25.95 11.29
N LEU A 519 -36.13 25.07 10.90
CA LEU A 519 -35.24 25.34 9.77
C LEU A 519 -36.05 25.55 8.48
N MET A 520 -37.03 24.69 8.21
CA MET A 520 -37.87 24.84 7.01
C MET A 520 -38.65 26.16 6.98
N LYS A 521 -39.08 26.66 8.14
CA LYS A 521 -39.73 27.98 8.21
C LYS A 521 -38.77 29.11 7.83
N ARG A 522 -37.51 29.04 8.30
CA ARG A 522 -36.45 30.00 7.93
C ARG A 522 -36.15 29.95 6.44
N LEU A 523 -35.87 28.75 5.92
CA LEU A 523 -35.54 28.58 4.51
C LEU A 523 -36.68 29.04 3.58
N ARG A 524 -37.95 28.78 3.94
CA ARG A 524 -39.11 29.26 3.17
C ARG A 524 -39.26 30.78 3.14
N ALA A 525 -38.68 31.50 4.10
CA ALA A 525 -38.66 32.96 4.09
C ALA A 525 -37.60 33.53 3.13
N LEU A 526 -36.64 32.71 2.69
CA LEU A 526 -35.60 33.13 1.76
C LEU A 526 -36.14 33.34 0.35
N ARG A 527 -35.57 34.35 -0.32
CA ARG A 527 -35.97 34.74 -1.67
C ARG A 527 -35.83 33.56 -2.65
N GLY A 528 -36.92 33.25 -3.35
CA GLY A 528 -36.90 32.26 -4.42
C GLY A 528 -36.70 30.82 -3.94
N PHE A 529 -36.86 30.56 -2.63
CA PHE A 529 -36.74 29.22 -2.07
C PHE A 529 -37.80 28.27 -2.62
N ARG A 530 -37.35 27.10 -3.07
CA ARG A 530 -38.17 25.97 -3.49
C ARG A 530 -37.46 24.68 -3.16
N THR A 531 -38.24 23.63 -2.92
CA THR A 531 -37.71 22.29 -2.83
C THR A 531 -37.70 21.60 -4.20
N PHE A 532 -36.86 20.57 -4.36
CA PHE A 532 -36.89 19.66 -5.51
C PHE A 532 -36.65 18.22 -5.06
N TYR A 533 -36.95 17.25 -5.92
CA TYR A 533 -36.77 15.82 -5.64
C TYR A 533 -35.80 15.20 -6.63
N CYS A 534 -34.76 14.55 -6.13
CA CYS A 534 -33.76 13.88 -6.95
C CYS A 534 -34.21 12.54 -7.56
N LYS A 535 -35.35 11.97 -7.13
CA LYS A 535 -35.84 10.68 -7.66
C LYS A 535 -36.04 10.66 -9.18
N GLY A 536 -36.38 11.81 -9.78
CA GLY A 536 -36.52 11.93 -11.24
C GLY A 536 -35.19 12.10 -11.99
N PHE A 537 -34.06 12.19 -11.27
CA PHE A 537 -32.77 12.52 -11.84
C PHE A 537 -31.81 11.33 -12.01
N GLY A 538 -32.26 10.13 -11.64
CA GLY A 538 -31.41 8.93 -11.56
C GLY A 538 -30.79 8.79 -10.17
N ASP A 539 -30.07 7.68 -9.96
CA ASP A 539 -29.28 7.48 -8.75
C ASP A 539 -28.13 8.50 -8.66
N LYS A 540 -27.57 8.66 -7.45
CA LYS A 540 -26.50 9.62 -7.17
C LYS A 540 -25.31 9.48 -8.11
N GLN A 541 -24.95 8.24 -8.41
CA GLN A 541 -23.86 7.93 -9.32
C GLN A 541 -24.15 8.44 -10.73
N SER A 542 -25.29 8.07 -11.32
CA SER A 542 -25.72 8.51 -12.64
C SER A 542 -25.82 10.03 -12.74
N ARG A 543 -26.26 10.72 -11.67
CA ARG A 543 -26.28 12.19 -11.62
C ARG A 543 -24.89 12.78 -11.72
N ILE A 544 -23.97 12.36 -10.86
CA ILE A 544 -22.58 12.84 -10.86
C ILE A 544 -21.93 12.55 -12.23
N GLU A 545 -22.17 11.38 -12.80
CA GLU A 545 -21.59 10.99 -14.08
C GLU A 545 -21.98 11.91 -15.25
N GLN A 546 -23.12 12.58 -15.18
CA GLN A 546 -23.56 13.54 -16.21
C GLN A 546 -22.74 14.84 -16.21
N LEU A 547 -21.97 15.10 -15.15
CA LEU A 547 -21.01 16.21 -15.15
C LEU A 547 -19.85 15.97 -16.12
N HIS A 548 -19.66 14.76 -16.64
CA HIS A 548 -18.51 14.43 -17.48
C HIS A 548 -18.43 15.31 -18.73
N THR A 549 -19.49 15.32 -19.55
CA THR A 549 -19.56 16.14 -20.77
C THR A 549 -19.36 17.63 -20.51
N PRO A 550 -20.07 18.29 -19.58
CA PRO A 550 -19.86 19.71 -19.33
C PRO A 550 -18.48 20.02 -18.74
N LEU A 551 -17.86 19.12 -17.96
CA LEU A 551 -16.51 19.31 -17.46
C LEU A 551 -15.43 19.17 -18.55
N ILE A 552 -15.57 18.20 -19.47
CA ILE A 552 -14.68 18.09 -20.64
C ILE A 552 -14.76 19.34 -21.51
N ASN A 553 -15.97 19.87 -21.68
CA ASN A 553 -16.19 21.05 -22.52
C ASN A 553 -15.80 22.37 -21.83
N GLY A 554 -15.20 22.33 -20.64
CA GLY A 554 -14.81 23.53 -19.88
C GLY A 554 -16.00 24.41 -19.46
N GLN A 555 -17.21 23.84 -19.37
CA GLN A 555 -18.42 24.59 -19.04
C GLN A 555 -18.54 24.91 -17.55
N TRP A 556 -17.69 24.32 -16.70
CA TRP A 556 -17.68 24.58 -15.26
C TRP A 556 -16.43 25.34 -14.87
N LYS A 557 -16.66 26.49 -14.24
CA LYS A 557 -15.61 27.36 -13.72
C LYS A 557 -15.87 27.58 -12.24
N ILE A 558 -14.82 27.72 -11.45
CA ILE A 558 -14.92 27.98 -10.01
C ILE A 558 -14.08 29.19 -9.64
N TYR A 559 -14.67 30.09 -8.84
CA TYR A 559 -13.91 31.22 -8.32
C TYR A 559 -12.79 30.75 -7.41
N ASN A 560 -11.60 31.32 -7.63
CA ASN A 560 -10.45 31.08 -6.76
C ASN A 560 -10.68 31.55 -5.32
N THR A 561 -11.71 32.34 -5.02
CA THR A 561 -12.08 32.80 -3.68
C THR A 561 -13.11 31.91 -2.98
N ALA A 562 -13.69 30.91 -3.65
CA ALA A 562 -14.70 30.05 -3.04
C ALA A 562 -14.12 29.20 -1.89
N ARG A 563 -14.85 29.12 -0.76
CA ARG A 563 -14.36 28.60 0.54
C ARG A 563 -14.02 27.11 0.52
N ASN A 564 -14.84 26.26 -0.08
CA ASN A 564 -14.60 24.80 -0.14
C ASN A 564 -14.26 24.28 -1.55
N LYS A 565 -13.74 25.12 -2.45
CA LYS A 565 -13.42 24.70 -3.83
C LYS A 565 -12.49 23.49 -3.91
N ASN A 566 -11.52 23.39 -3.02
CA ASN A 566 -10.54 22.30 -3.01
C ASN A 566 -11.16 20.99 -2.54
N GLU A 567 -12.18 21.04 -1.68
CA GLU A 567 -12.93 19.84 -1.28
C GLU A 567 -13.75 19.32 -2.47
N LEU A 568 -14.40 20.21 -3.22
CA LEU A 568 -15.10 19.82 -4.45
C LEU A 568 -14.15 19.25 -5.51
N ILE A 569 -12.99 19.89 -5.71
CA ILE A 569 -11.94 19.41 -6.62
C ILE A 569 -11.40 18.05 -6.15
N LEU A 570 -11.19 17.87 -4.85
CA LEU A 570 -10.78 16.60 -4.27
C LEU A 570 -11.81 15.52 -4.57
N GLN A 571 -13.09 15.77 -4.26
CA GLN A 571 -14.18 14.84 -4.60
C GLN A 571 -14.16 14.47 -6.08
N LYS A 572 -13.93 15.43 -6.99
CA LYS A 572 -13.75 15.18 -8.44
C LYS A 572 -12.58 14.24 -8.73
N GLN A 573 -11.44 14.47 -8.09
CA GLN A 573 -10.19 13.72 -8.30
C GLN A 573 -10.29 12.27 -7.79
N ILE A 574 -11.04 12.03 -6.72
CA ILE A 574 -11.16 10.70 -6.10
C ILE A 574 -12.44 9.94 -6.46
N TYR A 575 -13.31 10.52 -7.31
CA TYR A 575 -14.61 9.94 -7.66
C TYR A 575 -14.47 8.62 -8.43
N ASN A 576 -14.93 7.52 -7.81
CA ASN A 576 -14.64 6.17 -8.29
C ASN A 576 -15.84 5.31 -8.69
N ARG A 577 -17.00 5.92 -8.97
CA ARG A 577 -18.27 5.28 -9.36
C ARG A 577 -18.88 4.31 -8.34
N ARG A 578 -18.09 3.62 -7.51
CA ARG A 578 -18.56 2.53 -6.64
C ARG A 578 -18.82 2.95 -5.21
N GLU A 579 -18.01 3.83 -4.61
CA GLU A 579 -18.15 4.20 -3.19
C GLU A 579 -17.64 5.62 -2.87
N GLY A 580 -18.37 6.36 -2.03
CA GLY A 580 -17.88 7.61 -1.42
C GLY A 580 -18.97 8.65 -1.13
N LYS A 581 -18.66 9.56 -0.20
CA LYS A 581 -19.49 10.74 0.10
C LYS A 581 -19.10 11.87 -0.85
N PHE A 582 -19.78 11.92 -1.98
CA PHE A 582 -19.55 12.91 -3.04
C PHE A 582 -20.63 13.99 -3.06
N ASP A 583 -20.99 14.50 -1.87
CA ASP A 583 -22.12 15.42 -1.67
C ASP A 583 -21.93 16.73 -2.45
N GLY A 584 -20.70 17.21 -2.56
CA GLY A 584 -20.36 18.39 -3.38
C GLY A 584 -20.58 18.15 -4.88
N LEU A 585 -20.14 17.01 -5.40
CA LEU A 585 -20.35 16.64 -6.81
C LEU A 585 -21.83 16.37 -7.11
N ASP A 586 -22.57 15.79 -6.17
CA ASP A 586 -24.00 15.52 -6.33
C ASP A 586 -24.80 16.82 -6.36
N ALA A 587 -24.49 17.76 -5.45
CA ALA A 587 -25.07 19.08 -5.48
C ALA A 587 -24.71 19.83 -6.78
N MET A 588 -23.47 19.72 -7.27
CA MET A 588 -23.06 20.27 -8.57
C MET A 588 -23.86 19.65 -9.74
N ALA A 589 -24.10 18.34 -9.72
CA ALA A 589 -24.92 17.64 -10.72
C ALA A 589 -26.40 18.05 -10.66
N SER A 590 -26.94 18.22 -9.46
CA SER A 590 -28.29 18.76 -9.24
C SER A 590 -28.41 20.18 -9.77
N GLY A 591 -27.41 21.04 -9.50
CA GLY A 591 -27.32 22.39 -10.06
C GLY A 591 -27.27 22.40 -11.58
N TYR A 592 -26.45 21.52 -12.18
CA TYR A 592 -26.39 21.33 -13.63
C TYR A 592 -27.78 21.08 -14.19
N ARG A 593 -28.49 20.07 -13.67
CA ARG A 593 -29.81 19.66 -14.15
C ARG A 593 -30.87 20.73 -13.99
N LEU A 594 -30.93 21.35 -12.81
CA LEU A 594 -31.96 22.35 -12.50
C LEU A 594 -31.84 23.60 -13.37
N PHE A 595 -30.61 23.97 -13.75
CA PHE A 595 -30.34 25.23 -14.42
C PHE A 595 -29.77 25.07 -15.84
N TYR A 596 -29.68 23.85 -16.38
CA TYR A 596 -29.22 23.58 -17.74
C TYR A 596 -29.96 24.40 -18.80
N ASP A 597 -31.29 24.51 -18.69
CA ASP A 597 -32.10 25.27 -19.64
C ASP A 597 -31.78 26.76 -19.66
N LYS A 598 -31.22 27.30 -18.56
CA LYS A 598 -30.79 28.70 -18.46
C LYS A 598 -29.52 28.96 -19.29
N LEU A 599 -28.78 27.93 -19.70
CA LEU A 599 -27.69 28.06 -20.68
C LEU A 599 -28.21 28.38 -22.08
N ARG A 600 -29.45 27.96 -22.41
CA ARG A 600 -30.00 28.01 -23.76
C ARG A 600 -30.79 29.28 -24.07
N THR A 601 -30.96 30.20 -23.12
CA THR A 601 -31.69 31.45 -23.30
C THR A 601 -30.92 32.49 -24.13
N LYS A 602 -30.82 32.26 -25.46
CA LYS A 602 -30.69 33.28 -26.53
C LYS A 602 -30.73 32.62 -27.93
N ARG A 603 -31.89 32.10 -28.37
CA ARG A 603 -32.17 31.82 -29.80
C ARG A 603 -33.67 31.60 -30.10
N ARG A 604 -34.54 32.53 -29.72
CA ARG A 604 -35.89 32.68 -30.34
C ARG A 604 -36.21 34.17 -30.51
N ARG A 605 -35.67 34.77 -31.57
CA ARG A 605 -36.20 35.98 -32.22
C ARG A 605 -36.22 35.71 -33.72
N GLY A 606 -37.38 35.88 -34.35
CA GLY A 606 -37.69 35.60 -35.77
C GLY A 606 -38.14 34.15 -35.97
N VAL A 607 -39.37 33.82 -36.38
CA VAL A 607 -40.16 34.42 -37.45
C VAL A 607 -41.62 34.58 -37.00
N ARG A 608 -42.18 35.78 -37.14
CA ARG A 608 -43.63 35.99 -37.20
C ARG A 608 -44.02 35.67 -38.64
N VAL A 609 -44.76 34.60 -38.87
CA VAL A 609 -45.42 34.36 -40.16
C VAL A 609 -46.55 35.39 -40.24
N VAL A 610 -46.47 36.27 -41.24
CA VAL A 610 -47.56 37.15 -41.67
C VAL A 610 -48.48 36.33 -42.55
#